data_AF-A0A258HA21-F1
#
_entry.id   AF-A0A258HA21-F1
#
_cell.length_a   1.000
_cell.length_b   1.000
_cell.length_c   1.000
_cell.angle_alpha   90.00
_cell.angle_beta   90.00
_cell.angle_gamma   90.00
#
_symmetry.space_group_name_H-M   'P 1'
#
loop_
_entity.id
_entity.type
_entity.pdbx_description
1 polymer ?
#
loop_
_entity_poly.entity_id
_entity_poly.type
_entity_poly.pdbx_seq_one_letter_code
_entity_poly.pdbx_strand_id
1 'polypeptide(L)'
;MRKIADAIRKNDVPAYQQARYPLVPDGEPLVFQDEDFSGVNFEGFSLGFSEFHYCNLDDAEHLHGQPITFEDTTARRIDLRGVSMILRATNSNFEGMLYDENTRLSYDDTTFSQFKDCTVDDDTKQYFTERGVEFS
;
A
#
# COMPACT_ATOMS: atom_id res chain seq x y z
N MET A 1 8.10 15.53 1.56
CA MET A 1 7.99 14.08 1.83
C MET A 1 9.30 13.38 2.16
N ARG A 2 10.44 13.73 1.54
CA ARG A 2 11.75 13.10 1.80
C ARG A 2 12.11 12.78 3.27
N LYS A 3 11.91 13.71 4.21
CA LYS A 3 12.19 13.44 5.65
C LYS A 3 11.29 12.35 6.25
N ILE A 4 10.04 12.30 5.83
CA ILE A 4 9.06 11.29 6.27
C ILE A 4 9.44 9.95 5.65
N ALA A 5 9.74 9.93 4.34
CA ALA A 5 10.20 8.73 3.65
C ALA A 5 11.51 8.17 4.25
N ASP A 6 12.49 9.04 4.53
CA ASP A 6 13.75 8.66 5.19
C ASP A 6 13.52 8.03 6.57
N ALA A 7 12.56 8.54 7.34
CA ALA A 7 12.22 7.98 8.65
C ALA A 7 11.55 6.61 8.51
N ILE A 8 10.61 6.46 7.56
CA ILE A 8 9.96 5.19 7.25
C ILE A 8 10.99 4.12 6.86
N ARG A 9 11.89 4.43 5.92
CA ARG A 9 12.95 3.51 5.46
C ARG A 9 13.89 3.06 6.57
N LYS A 10 14.10 3.90 7.58
CA LYS A 10 14.93 3.61 8.75
C LYS A 10 14.16 2.95 9.89
N ASN A 11 12.86 2.71 9.71
CA ASN A 11 11.95 2.26 10.75
C ASN A 11 11.97 3.18 12.01
N ASP A 12 12.13 4.49 11.80
CA ASP A 12 12.25 5.50 12.86
C ASP A 12 10.90 6.19 13.10
N VAL A 13 10.05 5.55 13.90
CA VAL A 13 8.70 6.04 14.24
C VAL A 13 8.74 7.44 14.88
N PRO A 14 9.62 7.76 15.86
CA PRO A 14 9.72 9.10 16.42
C PRO A 14 10.08 10.17 15.37
N ALA A 15 11.06 9.92 14.51
CA ALA A 15 11.43 10.88 13.46
C ALA A 15 10.31 11.05 12.42
N TYR A 16 9.59 9.97 12.10
CA TYR A 16 8.41 10.02 11.25
C TYR A 16 7.33 10.94 11.85
N GLN A 17 6.98 10.77 13.12
CA GLN A 17 5.96 11.58 13.79
C GLN A 17 6.38 13.06 13.82
N GLN A 18 7.64 13.33 14.16
CA GLN A 18 8.18 14.69 14.19
C GLN A 18 8.21 15.35 12.80
N ALA A 19 8.46 14.57 11.75
CA ALA A 19 8.46 15.08 10.38
C ALA A 19 7.04 15.24 9.81
N ARG A 20 6.13 14.32 10.13
CA ARG A 20 4.76 14.27 9.59
C ARG A 20 3.87 15.35 10.17
N TYR A 21 3.60 15.31 11.47
CA TYR A 21 2.49 16.08 12.06
C TYR A 21 2.61 17.61 11.91
N PRO A 22 3.81 18.23 11.90
CA PRO A 22 3.92 19.65 11.61
C PRO A 22 3.63 20.02 10.15
N LEU A 23 3.71 19.07 9.21
CA LEU A 23 3.64 19.30 7.78
C LEU A 23 2.36 18.77 7.13
N VAL A 24 1.87 17.63 7.60
CA VAL A 24 0.72 16.91 7.04
C VAL A 24 -0.27 16.66 8.17
N PRO A 25 -1.37 17.43 8.22
CA PRO A 25 -2.45 17.21 9.19
C PRO A 25 -3.04 15.80 9.10
N ASP A 26 -3.71 15.38 10.17
CA ASP A 26 -4.52 14.17 10.11
C ASP A 26 -5.66 14.33 9.10
N GLY A 27 -5.85 13.29 8.28
CA GLY A 27 -6.83 13.29 7.19
C GLY A 27 -6.28 13.72 5.84
N GLU A 28 -5.10 14.34 5.77
CA GLU A 28 -4.45 14.69 4.50
C GLU A 28 -3.58 13.52 3.99
N PRO A 29 -3.55 13.27 2.67
CA PRO A 29 -2.78 12.17 2.11
C PRO A 29 -1.26 12.42 2.19
N LEU A 30 -0.52 11.35 2.48
CA LEU A 30 0.93 11.33 2.31
C LEU A 30 1.27 10.95 0.86
N VAL A 31 1.75 11.91 0.07
CA VAL A 31 2.04 11.72 -1.36
C VAL A 31 3.53 11.49 -1.60
N PHE A 32 3.94 10.24 -1.79
CA PHE A 32 5.32 9.86 -2.11
C PHE A 32 5.54 9.80 -3.61
N GLN A 33 6.69 10.29 -4.08
CA GLN A 33 7.10 10.28 -5.48
C GLN A 33 8.53 9.77 -5.58
N ASP A 34 8.79 8.78 -6.44
CA ASP A 34 10.13 8.26 -6.75
C ASP A 34 10.91 7.84 -5.49
N GLU A 35 10.23 7.21 -4.53
CA GLU A 35 10.83 6.71 -3.29
C GLU A 35 10.96 5.18 -3.31
N ASP A 36 12.03 4.68 -2.70
CA ASP A 36 12.30 3.25 -2.55
C ASP A 36 12.03 2.79 -1.12
N PHE A 37 10.89 2.13 -0.92
CA PHE A 37 10.43 1.50 0.30
C PHE A 37 10.55 -0.03 0.27
N SER A 38 11.40 -0.58 -0.59
CA SER A 38 11.58 -2.03 -0.65
C SER A 38 12.01 -2.62 0.70
N GLY A 39 11.38 -3.72 1.09
CA GLY A 39 11.63 -4.41 2.37
C GLY A 39 11.22 -3.64 3.63
N VAL A 40 10.47 -2.53 3.51
CA VAL A 40 10.01 -1.75 4.68
C VAL A 40 8.86 -2.47 5.38
N ASN A 41 8.95 -2.54 6.72
CA ASN A 41 7.82 -2.88 7.58
C ASN A 41 7.03 -1.62 7.96
N PHE A 42 5.75 -1.59 7.61
CA PHE A 42 4.86 -0.45 7.82
C PHE A 42 4.02 -0.49 9.11
N GLU A 43 4.13 -1.53 9.93
CA GLU A 43 3.29 -1.75 11.13
C GLU A 43 3.27 -0.55 12.10
N GLY A 44 4.41 0.15 12.24
CA GLY A 44 4.54 1.30 13.14
C GLY A 44 4.10 2.66 12.57
N PHE A 45 3.71 2.73 11.29
CA PHE A 45 3.47 3.99 10.58
C PHE A 45 2.00 4.18 10.24
N SER A 46 1.41 5.27 10.72
CA SER A 46 0.02 5.61 10.41
C SER A 46 -0.10 6.21 9.00
N LEU A 47 -0.39 5.36 8.00
CA LEU A 47 -0.49 5.75 6.60
C LEU A 47 -1.94 5.89 6.10
N GLY A 48 -2.83 6.35 6.99
CA GLY A 48 -4.29 6.35 6.82
C GLY A 48 -4.78 6.70 5.41
N PHE A 49 -4.26 7.78 4.83
CA PHE A 49 -4.36 8.08 3.40
C PHE A 49 -2.94 8.24 2.86
N SER A 50 -2.58 7.43 1.86
CA SER A 50 -1.25 7.52 1.25
C SER A 50 -1.31 7.24 -0.23
N GLU A 51 -0.41 7.89 -0.97
CA GLU A 51 -0.29 7.76 -2.41
C GLU A 51 1.18 7.50 -2.75
N PHE A 52 1.40 6.48 -3.58
CA PHE A 52 2.70 6.06 -4.05
C PHE A 52 2.75 6.21 -5.55
N HIS A 53 3.57 7.14 -6.03
CA HIS A 53 3.76 7.44 -7.44
C HIS A 53 5.20 7.10 -7.84
N TYR A 54 5.39 6.23 -8.84
CA TYR A 54 6.72 5.79 -9.28
C TYR A 54 7.58 5.17 -8.16
N CYS A 55 6.94 4.58 -7.14
CA CYS A 55 7.67 4.07 -5.98
C CYS A 55 8.06 2.60 -6.16
N ASN A 56 9.00 2.16 -5.33
CA ASN A 56 9.32 0.75 -5.15
C ASN A 56 8.91 0.29 -3.75
N LEU A 57 7.99 -0.66 -3.66
CA LEU A 57 7.49 -1.30 -2.44
C LEU A 57 7.70 -2.82 -2.49
N ASP A 58 8.62 -3.31 -3.33
CA ASP A 58 8.93 -4.73 -3.40
C ASP A 58 9.33 -5.27 -2.02
N ASP A 59 8.80 -6.43 -1.63
CA ASP A 59 9.05 -7.08 -0.33
C ASP A 59 8.61 -6.27 0.91
N ALA A 60 7.85 -5.19 0.75
CA ALA A 60 7.30 -4.45 1.89
C ALA A 60 6.26 -5.28 2.67
N GLU A 61 6.04 -4.97 3.94
CA GLU A 61 5.11 -5.72 4.80
C GLU A 61 4.25 -4.81 5.68
N HIS A 62 3.08 -5.28 6.08
CA HIS A 62 2.17 -4.63 7.03
C HIS A 62 1.69 -3.22 6.63
N LEU A 63 1.65 -2.93 5.33
CA LEU A 63 1.08 -1.68 4.82
C LEU A 63 -0.42 -1.66 5.10
N HIS A 64 -0.89 -0.68 5.85
CA HIS A 64 -2.29 -0.53 6.21
C HIS A 64 -2.74 0.92 6.10
N GLY A 65 -4.00 1.11 5.73
CA GLY A 65 -4.59 2.43 5.42
C GLY A 65 -5.78 2.29 4.49
N GLN A 66 -6.56 3.36 4.33
CA GLN A 66 -7.75 3.34 3.49
C GLN A 66 -8.24 4.75 3.09
N PRO A 67 -8.36 5.05 1.78
CA PRO A 67 -7.73 4.33 0.66
C PRO A 67 -6.22 4.60 0.57
N ILE A 68 -5.50 3.64 -0.02
CA ILE A 68 -4.11 3.79 -0.46
C ILE A 68 -4.07 3.76 -2.00
N THR A 69 -3.33 4.69 -2.60
CA THR A 69 -3.17 4.79 -4.05
C THR A 69 -1.78 4.32 -4.49
N PHE A 70 -1.74 3.53 -5.56
CA PHE A 70 -0.52 3.11 -6.25
C PHE A 70 -0.64 3.51 -7.73
N GLU A 71 0.31 4.29 -8.22
CA GLU A 71 0.39 4.69 -9.63
C GLU A 71 1.82 4.48 -10.13
N ASP A 72 1.97 3.77 -11.25
CA ASP A 72 3.26 3.47 -11.87
C ASP A 72 4.29 2.86 -10.88
N THR A 73 3.81 2.04 -9.94
CA THR A 73 4.57 1.58 -8.76
C THR A 73 4.80 0.07 -8.81
N THR A 74 5.91 -0.40 -8.25
CA THR A 74 6.15 -1.84 -8.03
C THR A 74 5.96 -2.21 -6.57
N ALA A 75 5.33 -3.34 -6.31
CA ALA A 75 5.01 -3.89 -4.98
C ALA A 75 5.07 -5.43 -5.03
N ARG A 76 6.07 -5.96 -5.74
CA ARG A 76 6.22 -7.42 -5.90
C ARG A 76 6.50 -8.05 -4.55
N ARG A 77 5.89 -9.21 -4.29
CA ARG A 77 6.04 -9.93 -3.01
C ARG A 77 5.70 -9.11 -1.77
N ILE A 78 4.89 -8.05 -1.92
CA ILE A 78 4.36 -7.31 -0.77
C ILE A 78 3.57 -8.28 0.13
N ASP A 79 3.81 -8.19 1.44
CA ASP A 79 3.16 -9.02 2.44
C ASP A 79 1.95 -8.32 3.04
N LEU A 80 0.77 -8.80 2.64
CA LEU A 80 -0.54 -8.32 3.09
C LEU A 80 -1.24 -9.34 4.01
N ARG A 81 -0.54 -10.35 4.52
CA ARG A 81 -1.13 -11.31 5.46
C ARG A 81 -1.66 -10.59 6.70
N GLY A 82 -2.90 -10.88 7.09
CA GLY A 82 -3.56 -10.19 8.19
C GLY A 82 -3.91 -8.71 7.98
N VAL A 83 -3.60 -8.13 6.81
CA VAL A 83 -3.90 -6.72 6.50
C VAL A 83 -5.36 -6.56 6.03
N SER A 84 -6.04 -5.53 6.55
CA SER A 84 -7.29 -5.03 5.99
C SER A 84 -7.09 -3.62 5.44
N MET A 85 -7.28 -3.43 4.14
CA MET A 85 -7.05 -2.15 3.47
C MET A 85 -7.90 -1.98 2.20
N ILE A 86 -8.00 -0.75 1.70
CA ILE A 86 -8.57 -0.47 0.38
C ILE A 86 -7.51 0.18 -0.50
N LEU A 87 -7.30 -0.42 -1.66
CA LEU A 87 -6.30 -0.04 -2.63
C LEU A 87 -6.96 0.51 -3.90
N ARG A 88 -6.34 1.54 -4.47
CA ARG A 88 -6.56 2.00 -5.84
C ARG A 88 -5.22 1.92 -6.57
N ALA A 89 -5.04 0.91 -7.39
CA ALA A 89 -3.81 0.69 -8.13
C ALA A 89 -4.02 0.91 -9.63
N THR A 90 -3.10 1.64 -10.27
CA THR A 90 -3.05 1.80 -11.73
C THR A 90 -1.64 1.54 -12.23
N ASN A 91 -1.52 0.78 -13.34
CA ASN A 91 -0.26 0.50 -14.03
C ASN A 91 0.88 0.05 -13.08
N SER A 92 0.54 -0.82 -12.13
CA SER A 92 1.44 -1.21 -11.04
C SER A 92 1.66 -2.73 -11.01
N ASN A 93 2.75 -3.18 -10.40
CA ASN A 93 3.13 -4.60 -10.35
C ASN A 93 3.02 -5.18 -8.94
N PHE A 94 2.18 -6.20 -8.75
CA PHE A 94 1.96 -6.95 -7.50
C PHE A 94 2.26 -8.44 -7.65
N GLU A 95 3.10 -8.83 -8.61
CA GLU A 95 3.52 -10.24 -8.80
C GLU A 95 4.10 -10.82 -7.49
N GLY A 96 3.64 -12.01 -7.11
CA GLY A 96 4.07 -12.71 -5.90
C GLY A 96 3.50 -12.18 -4.58
N MET A 97 2.48 -11.31 -4.61
CA MET A 97 1.83 -10.78 -3.40
C MET A 97 1.46 -11.89 -2.40
N LEU A 98 1.78 -11.68 -1.13
CA LEU A 98 1.47 -12.63 -0.05
C LEU A 98 0.18 -12.24 0.66
N TYR A 99 -0.71 -13.19 0.86
CA TYR A 99 -2.00 -13.00 1.52
C TYR A 99 -2.46 -14.29 2.21
N ASP A 100 -3.40 -14.16 3.13
CA ASP A 100 -4.03 -15.26 3.86
C ASP A 100 -5.55 -15.06 3.96
N GLU A 101 -6.22 -15.91 4.75
CA GLU A 101 -7.67 -15.79 4.98
C GLU A 101 -8.08 -14.50 5.72
N ASN A 102 -7.15 -13.83 6.38
CA ASN A 102 -7.38 -12.58 7.11
C ASN A 102 -7.08 -11.34 6.26
N THR A 103 -6.42 -11.50 5.10
CA THR A 103 -6.22 -10.42 4.14
C THR A 103 -7.55 -9.97 3.55
N ARG A 104 -7.93 -8.71 3.81
CA ARG A 104 -9.19 -8.13 3.34
C ARG A 104 -8.94 -6.90 2.48
N LEU A 105 -9.21 -7.04 1.18
CA LEU A 105 -9.13 -5.97 0.18
C LEU A 105 -10.51 -5.45 -0.28
N SER A 106 -11.58 -5.96 0.32
CA SER A 106 -12.95 -5.51 0.08
C SER A 106 -13.80 -5.69 1.32
N TYR A 107 -14.64 -4.70 1.62
CA TYR A 107 -15.58 -4.75 2.73
C TYR A 107 -16.99 -5.13 2.27
N ASP A 108 -17.43 -4.55 1.16
CA ASP A 108 -18.76 -4.68 0.57
C ASP A 108 -18.72 -4.21 -0.90
N ASP A 109 -19.87 -4.27 -1.58
CA ASP A 109 -20.03 -3.88 -2.99
C ASP A 109 -19.79 -2.37 -3.27
N THR A 110 -19.53 -1.56 -2.24
CA THR A 110 -19.26 -0.12 -2.35
C THR A 110 -17.85 0.26 -1.89
N THR A 111 -17.25 -0.55 -1.04
CA THR A 111 -15.94 -0.31 -0.41
C THR A 111 -15.01 -1.47 -0.73
N PHE A 112 -14.46 -1.47 -1.93
CA PHE A 112 -13.59 -2.53 -2.45
C PHE A 112 -12.35 -1.97 -3.14
N SER A 113 -11.28 -2.76 -3.23
CA SER A 113 -10.04 -2.40 -3.94
C SER A 113 -10.18 -2.55 -5.45
N GLN A 114 -9.45 -1.71 -6.19
CA GLN A 114 -9.42 -1.72 -7.65
C GLN A 114 -7.99 -1.77 -8.16
N PHE A 115 -7.75 -2.65 -9.13
CA PHE A 115 -6.47 -2.81 -9.82
C PHE A 115 -6.71 -2.60 -11.31
N LYS A 116 -6.18 -1.51 -11.85
CA LYS A 116 -6.34 -1.14 -13.26
C LYS A 116 -5.00 -1.25 -13.98
N ASP A 117 -4.97 -1.96 -15.10
CA ASP A 117 -3.75 -2.16 -15.91
C ASP A 117 -2.58 -2.71 -15.06
N CYS A 118 -2.89 -3.46 -13.99
CA CYS A 118 -1.89 -3.97 -13.04
C CYS A 118 -1.44 -5.39 -13.38
N THR A 119 -0.16 -5.66 -13.14
CA THR A 119 0.39 -7.03 -13.17
C THR A 119 0.14 -7.70 -11.84
N VAL A 120 -0.61 -8.80 -11.84
CA VAL A 120 -0.98 -9.59 -10.65
C VAL A 120 -1.09 -11.05 -11.10
N ASP A 121 -0.66 -11.99 -10.26
CA ASP A 121 -0.71 -13.43 -10.57
C ASP A 121 -2.16 -13.91 -10.77
N ASP A 122 -2.37 -14.86 -11.68
CA ASP A 122 -3.71 -15.35 -12.03
C ASP A 122 -4.45 -15.93 -10.81
N ASP A 123 -3.76 -16.71 -9.97
CA ASP A 123 -4.33 -17.28 -8.73
C ASP A 123 -4.74 -16.18 -7.74
N THR A 124 -3.94 -15.10 -7.68
CA THR A 124 -4.21 -13.93 -6.83
C THR A 124 -5.43 -13.17 -7.34
N LYS A 125 -5.52 -12.93 -8.65
CA LYS A 125 -6.68 -12.30 -9.29
C LYS A 125 -7.95 -13.10 -9.00
N GLN A 126 -7.92 -14.42 -9.24
CA GLN A 126 -9.06 -15.29 -8.97
C GLN A 126 -9.50 -15.20 -7.51
N TYR A 127 -8.56 -15.36 -6.57
CA TYR A 127 -8.84 -15.32 -5.13
C TYR A 127 -9.56 -14.04 -4.70
N PHE A 128 -9.09 -12.89 -5.18
CA PHE A 128 -9.60 -11.57 -4.78
C PHE A 128 -10.85 -11.15 -5.56
N THR A 129 -11.03 -11.56 -6.82
CA THR A 129 -12.28 -11.33 -7.56
C THR A 129 -13.45 -12.04 -6.89
N GLU A 130 -13.27 -13.28 -6.42
CA GLU A 130 -14.28 -14.01 -5.64
C GLU A 130 -14.62 -13.31 -4.31
N ARG A 131 -13.77 -12.38 -3.86
CA ARG A 131 -13.92 -11.59 -2.63
C ARG A 131 -14.26 -10.12 -2.91
N GLY A 132 -14.72 -9.80 -4.12
CA GLY A 132 -15.25 -8.49 -4.46
C GLY A 132 -14.21 -7.43 -4.81
N VAL A 133 -12.97 -7.80 -5.11
CA VAL A 133 -11.95 -6.89 -5.67
C VAL A 133 -12.11 -6.82 -7.18
N GLU A 134 -11.95 -5.61 -7.73
CA GLU A 134 -12.02 -5.37 -9.17
C GLU A 134 -10.61 -5.40 -9.79
N PHE A 135 -10.48 -6.13 -10.89
CA PHE A 135 -9.31 -6.11 -11.76
C PHE A 135 -9.78 -5.73 -13.18
N SER A 136 -9.15 -4.73 -13.78
CA SER A 136 -9.49 -4.19 -15.11
C SER A 136 -8.26 -3.89 -15.94
#